data_AF-A0A519UXF6-F1
#
_entry.id   AF-A0A519UXF6-F1
#
_cell.length_a   1.000
_cell.length_b   1.000
_cell.length_c   1.000
_cell.angle_alpha   90.00
_cell.angle_beta   90.00
_cell.angle_gamma   90.00
#
_symmetry.space_group_name_H-M   'P 1'
#
loop_
_entity.id
_entity.type
_entity.pdbx_description
1 polymer ?
#
loop_
_entity_poly.entity_id
_entity_poly.type
_entity_poly.pdbx_seq_one_letter_code
_entity_poly.pdbx_strand_id
1 'polypeptide(L)'
;MSATFENFESEFLQMALYVLLTVKLRQLGSAESKKLNEKEEVDREPKTSQDAPWAVKKGGWILKIYQNSLSICFLILFLVSWYLHFYGSWQDYNVEQAIKNLPKESMIKYICNANFWFETFQNWQSEFLSVASIVFLTIYLRQKGSPESKPVDAPDMETGK
;
A
#
# COMPACT_ATOMS: atom_id res chain seq x y z
N MET A 1 20.94 7.85 -6.52
CA MET A 1 20.14 7.93 -5.27
C MET A 1 18.66 7.72 -5.56
N SER A 2 18.20 8.09 -6.76
CA SER A 2 16.84 7.84 -7.26
C SER A 2 16.36 6.38 -7.11
N ALA A 3 17.10 5.39 -7.65
CA ALA A 3 16.66 3.99 -7.67
C ALA A 3 16.32 3.37 -6.30
N THR A 4 16.97 3.80 -5.20
CA THR A 4 16.65 3.31 -3.86
C THR A 4 15.30 3.84 -3.37
N PHE A 5 14.99 5.10 -3.65
CA PHE A 5 13.72 5.71 -3.25
C PHE A 5 12.57 5.32 -4.19
N GLU A 6 12.87 5.04 -5.45
CA GLU A 6 11.95 4.42 -6.40
C GLU A 6 11.47 3.05 -5.88
N ASN A 7 12.40 2.23 -5.36
CA ASN A 7 12.05 0.95 -4.74
C ASN A 7 11.21 1.13 -3.46
N PHE A 8 11.60 2.04 -2.57
CA PHE A 8 10.82 2.31 -1.35
C PHE A 8 9.43 2.87 -1.64
N GLU A 9 9.30 3.72 -2.67
CA GLU A 9 8.00 4.24 -3.08
C GLU A 9 7.06 3.09 -3.43
N SER A 10 7.60 2.13 -4.16
CA SER A 10 6.86 1.01 -4.72
C SER A 10 6.55 -0.05 -3.66
N GLU A 11 7.47 -0.32 -2.72
CA GLU A 11 7.20 -1.14 -1.54
C GLU A 11 6.08 -0.54 -0.66
N PHE A 12 6.12 0.76 -0.38
CA PHE A 12 5.06 1.39 0.43
C PHE A 12 3.72 1.45 -0.31
N LEU A 13 3.75 1.68 -1.63
CA LEU A 13 2.56 1.62 -2.47
C LEU A 13 1.97 0.20 -2.48
N GLN A 14 2.81 -0.82 -2.64
CA GLN A 14 2.45 -2.22 -2.60
C GLN A 14 1.81 -2.60 -1.27
N MET A 15 2.42 -2.22 -0.14
CA MET A 15 1.88 -2.46 1.19
C MET A 15 0.54 -1.75 1.40
N ALA A 16 0.43 -0.48 0.97
CA ALA A 16 -0.83 0.26 1.07
C ALA A 16 -1.93 -0.37 0.21
N LEU A 17 -1.61 -0.78 -1.03
CA LEU A 17 -2.53 -1.49 -1.91
C LEU A 17 -2.93 -2.84 -1.35
N TYR A 18 -1.98 -3.61 -0.81
CA TYR A 18 -2.25 -4.88 -0.17
C TYR A 18 -3.19 -4.70 1.03
N VAL A 19 -2.96 -3.71 1.90
CA VAL A 19 -3.86 -3.40 3.03
C VAL A 19 -5.25 -2.98 2.53
N LEU A 20 -5.34 -2.09 1.54
CA LEU A 20 -6.63 -1.64 1.01
C LEU A 20 -7.38 -2.77 0.32
N LEU A 21 -6.67 -3.62 -0.43
CA LEU A 21 -7.23 -4.77 -1.11
C LEU A 21 -7.60 -5.86 -0.12
N THR A 22 -6.81 -6.20 0.89
CA THR A 22 -7.22 -7.16 1.93
C THR A 22 -8.46 -6.66 2.68
N VAL A 23 -8.56 -5.36 2.96
CA VAL A 23 -9.76 -4.75 3.55
C VAL A 23 -10.97 -4.80 2.60
N LYS A 24 -10.79 -4.75 1.28
CA LYS A 24 -11.88 -4.80 0.27
C LYS A 24 -12.24 -6.24 -0.16
N LEU A 25 -11.24 -7.09 -0.35
CA LEU A 25 -11.32 -8.55 -0.57
C LEU A 25 -11.84 -9.28 0.66
N ARG A 26 -11.85 -8.61 1.81
CA ARG A 26 -12.64 -8.96 3.00
C ARG A 26 -14.10 -9.28 2.69
N GLN A 27 -14.61 -8.81 1.55
CA GLN A 27 -15.99 -9.04 1.07
C GLN A 27 -16.07 -10.01 -0.12
N LEU A 28 -14.94 -10.43 -0.69
CA LEU A 28 -14.88 -11.22 -1.92
C LEU A 28 -13.99 -12.45 -1.74
N GLY A 29 -14.50 -13.45 -1.03
CA GLY A 29 -14.06 -14.85 -1.19
C GLY A 29 -12.56 -15.14 -1.05
N SER A 30 -11.73 -14.30 -0.42
CA SER A 30 -10.32 -14.60 -0.16
C SER A 30 -10.15 -15.56 1.03
N ALA A 31 -9.02 -16.25 1.15
CA ALA A 31 -8.69 -17.09 2.32
C ALA A 31 -8.75 -16.31 3.65
N GLU A 32 -8.37 -15.03 3.61
CA GLU A 32 -8.41 -14.10 4.74
C GLU A 32 -9.71 -13.27 4.81
N SER A 33 -10.68 -13.53 3.92
CA SER A 33 -11.93 -12.77 3.92
C SER A 33 -12.79 -13.16 5.12
N LYS A 34 -13.47 -12.18 5.70
CA LYS A 34 -14.37 -12.40 6.82
C LYS A 34 -15.58 -13.21 6.40
N LYS A 35 -16.18 -13.90 7.36
CA LYS A 35 -17.56 -14.35 7.19
C LYS A 35 -18.46 -13.14 6.98
N LEU A 36 -19.11 -13.09 5.82
CA LEU A 36 -20.01 -12.00 5.41
C LEU A 36 -21.13 -11.70 6.41
N ASN A 37 -21.45 -12.62 7.33
CA ASN A 37 -22.59 -12.54 8.26
C ASN A 37 -22.21 -12.50 9.75
N GLU A 38 -20.93 -12.48 10.13
CA GLU A 38 -20.51 -12.49 11.55
C GLU A 38 -19.78 -11.19 11.94
N LYS A 39 -20.14 -10.64 13.11
CA LYS A 39 -19.43 -9.49 13.69
C LYS A 39 -18.14 -9.98 14.36
N GLU A 40 -17.00 -9.56 13.85
CA GLU A 40 -15.70 -9.91 14.43
C GLU A 40 -15.19 -8.86 15.42
N GLU A 41 -14.24 -9.27 16.28
CA GLU A 41 -13.65 -8.39 17.30
C GLU A 41 -13.00 -7.12 16.71
N VAL A 42 -12.45 -7.19 15.50
CA VAL A 42 -11.79 -6.03 14.88
C VAL A 42 -12.77 -4.95 14.40
N ASP A 43 -14.08 -5.27 14.32
CA ASP A 43 -15.15 -4.32 13.93
C ASP A 43 -15.88 -3.72 15.13
N ARG A 44 -15.44 -4.07 16.35
CA ARG A 44 -16.06 -3.54 17.57
C ARG A 44 -15.79 -2.04 17.69
N GLU A 45 -16.81 -1.28 18.06
CA GLU A 45 -16.59 0.12 18.41
C GLU A 45 -15.67 0.22 19.64
N PRO A 46 -14.73 1.18 19.67
CA PRO A 46 -13.84 1.35 20.80
C PRO A 46 -14.63 1.66 22.07
N LYS A 47 -14.53 0.79 23.07
CA LYS A 47 -15.13 1.02 24.39
C LYS A 47 -14.09 1.62 25.33
N THR A 48 -14.49 2.65 26.05
CA THR A 48 -13.66 3.22 27.11
C THR A 48 -13.62 2.26 28.30
N SER A 49 -12.46 1.68 28.58
CA SER A 49 -12.18 0.87 29.77
C SER A 49 -11.00 1.44 30.56
N GLN A 50 -10.77 0.94 31.78
CA GLN A 50 -9.67 1.39 32.63
C GLN A 50 -8.30 1.16 31.97
N ASP A 51 -8.18 0.10 31.17
CA ASP A 51 -6.97 -0.24 30.40
C ASP A 51 -6.95 0.34 28.97
N ALA A 52 -7.99 1.08 28.56
CA ALA A 52 -8.06 1.62 27.21
C ALA A 52 -6.92 2.63 26.94
N PRO A 53 -6.37 2.67 25.72
CA PRO A 53 -5.38 3.68 25.32
C PRO A 53 -5.90 5.10 25.54
N TRP A 54 -4.98 6.04 25.82
CA TRP A 54 -5.34 7.43 26.09
C TRP A 54 -6.17 8.08 24.96
N ALA A 55 -5.90 7.71 23.70
CA ALA A 55 -6.63 8.20 22.54
C ALA A 55 -8.10 7.75 22.54
N VAL A 56 -8.38 6.53 23.01
CA VAL A 56 -9.75 6.00 23.19
C VAL A 56 -10.45 6.70 24.35
N LYS A 57 -9.74 6.97 25.45
CA LYS A 57 -10.26 7.70 26.61
C LYS A 57 -10.60 9.16 26.31
N LYS A 58 -9.83 9.83 25.45
CA LYS A 58 -10.12 11.22 25.04
C LYS A 58 -11.29 11.34 24.05
N GLY A 59 -11.47 10.35 23.17
CA GLY A 59 -12.51 10.39 22.15
C GLY A 59 -12.32 11.49 21.08
N GLY A 60 -13.39 11.81 20.36
CA GLY A 60 -13.43 12.92 19.39
C GLY A 60 -12.50 12.72 18.18
N TRP A 61 -11.84 13.81 17.75
CA TRP A 61 -10.95 13.80 16.58
C TRP A 61 -9.65 13.03 16.82
N ILE A 62 -9.18 12.95 18.07
CA ILE A 62 -7.99 12.17 18.45
C ILE A 62 -8.25 10.68 18.24
N LEU A 63 -9.44 10.20 18.61
CA LEU A 63 -9.85 8.83 18.34
C LEU A 63 -9.91 8.55 16.85
N LYS A 64 -10.41 9.49 16.03
CA LYS A 64 -10.44 9.32 14.56
C LYS A 64 -9.05 9.19 13.96
N ILE A 65 -8.10 10.03 14.38
CA ILE A 65 -6.69 9.90 13.93
C ILE A 65 -6.11 8.57 14.39
N TYR A 66 -6.36 8.19 15.64
CA TYR A 66 -5.85 6.93 16.19
C TYR A 66 -6.39 5.70 15.44
N GLN A 67 -7.69 5.70 15.11
CA GLN A 67 -8.35 4.64 14.32
C GLN A 67 -7.75 4.51 12.91
N ASN A 68 -7.24 5.60 12.34
CA ASN A 68 -6.66 5.62 10.99
C ASN A 68 -5.13 5.73 11.00
N SER A 69 -4.49 5.56 12.16
CA SER A 69 -3.06 5.85 12.34
C SER A 69 -2.16 5.00 11.44
N LEU A 70 -2.52 3.73 11.23
CA LEU A 70 -1.78 2.82 10.34
C LEU A 70 -1.81 3.31 8.88
N SER A 71 -3.01 3.65 8.37
CA SER A 71 -3.18 4.20 7.02
C SER A 71 -2.49 5.54 6.84
N ILE A 72 -2.57 6.42 7.86
CA ILE A 72 -1.88 7.71 7.87
C ILE A 72 -0.35 7.50 7.83
N CYS A 73 0.17 6.55 8.60
CA CYS A 73 1.59 6.22 8.61
C CYS A 73 2.08 5.78 7.22
N PHE A 74 1.39 4.83 6.59
CA PHE A 74 1.73 4.40 5.23
C PHE A 74 1.62 5.53 4.20
N LEU A 75 0.60 6.38 4.30
CA LEU A 75 0.47 7.55 3.41
C LEU A 75 1.64 8.52 3.57
N ILE A 76 2.08 8.79 4.81
CA ILE A 76 3.23 9.66 5.07
C ILE A 76 4.51 9.04 4.50
N LEU A 77 4.75 7.76 4.76
CA LEU A 77 5.91 7.03 4.24
C LEU A 77 5.94 7.05 2.71
N PHE A 78 4.80 6.79 2.07
CA PHE A 78 4.64 6.88 0.62
C PHE A 78 4.97 8.29 0.09
N LEU A 79 4.38 9.34 0.66
CA LEU A 79 4.62 10.72 0.21
C LEU A 79 6.07 11.17 0.39
N VAL A 80 6.71 10.76 1.49
CA VAL A 80 8.14 11.03 1.73
C VAL A 80 8.99 10.30 0.71
N SER A 81 8.72 9.02 0.45
CA SER A 81 9.48 8.23 -0.52
C SER A 81 9.32 8.77 -1.94
N TRP A 82 8.09 9.05 -2.35
CA TRP A 82 7.77 9.64 -3.65
C TRP A 82 8.48 10.99 -3.85
N TYR A 83 8.50 11.85 -2.82
CA TYR A 83 9.22 13.13 -2.89
C TYR A 83 10.73 12.93 -3.03
N LEU A 84 11.33 12.00 -2.29
CA LEU A 84 12.76 11.70 -2.37
C LEU A 84 13.14 11.08 -3.72
N HIS A 85 12.30 10.20 -4.27
CA HIS A 85 12.44 9.67 -5.62
C HIS A 85 12.39 10.80 -6.66
N PHE A 86 11.32 11.61 -6.64
CA PHE A 86 11.18 12.77 -7.52
C PHE A 86 12.40 13.70 -7.47
N TYR A 87 12.85 14.05 -6.27
CA TYR A 87 14.01 14.92 -6.08
C TYR A 87 15.30 14.26 -6.60
N GLY A 88 15.49 12.97 -6.34
CA GLY A 88 16.61 12.18 -6.85
C GLY A 88 16.63 12.14 -8.38
N SER A 89 15.53 11.77 -9.02
CA SER A 89 15.43 11.70 -10.49
C SER A 89 15.61 13.08 -11.13
N TRP A 90 15.10 14.14 -10.51
CA TRP A 90 15.32 15.52 -10.98
C TRP A 90 16.80 15.93 -10.93
N GLN A 91 17.52 15.53 -9.89
CA GLN A 91 18.96 15.77 -9.79
C GLN A 91 19.72 14.98 -10.84
N ASP A 92 19.43 13.68 -10.97
CA ASP A 92 20.08 12.78 -11.93
C ASP A 92 19.83 13.27 -13.38
N TYR A 93 18.61 13.70 -13.70
CA TYR A 93 18.26 14.31 -14.98
C TYR A 93 19.07 15.59 -15.28
N ASN A 94 19.22 16.48 -14.29
CA ASN A 94 19.99 17.71 -14.47
C ASN A 94 21.50 17.46 -14.61
N VAL A 95 22.02 16.41 -13.99
CA VAL A 95 23.41 15.96 -14.21
C VAL A 95 23.59 15.52 -15.67
N GLU A 96 22.65 14.75 -16.22
CA GLU A 96 22.70 14.38 -17.64
C GLU A 96 22.59 15.58 -18.58
N GLN A 97 21.69 16.52 -18.29
CA GLN A 97 21.54 17.74 -19.09
C GLN A 97 22.84 18.54 -19.11
N ALA A 98 23.53 18.65 -17.97
CA ALA A 98 24.82 19.32 -17.88
C ALA A 98 25.90 18.63 -18.75
N ILE A 99 25.95 17.30 -18.75
CA ILE A 99 26.86 16.52 -19.62
C ILE A 99 26.56 16.79 -21.11
N LYS A 100 25.29 16.97 -21.46
CA LYS A 100 24.82 17.28 -22.82
C LYS A 100 24.93 18.78 -23.19
N ASN A 101 25.50 19.63 -22.33
CA ASN A 101 25.54 21.10 -22.46
C ASN A 101 24.15 21.75 -22.63
N LEU A 102 23.13 21.15 -22.02
CA LEU A 102 21.76 21.67 -22.00
C LEU A 102 21.48 22.43 -20.70
N PRO A 103 20.55 23.40 -20.72
CA PRO A 103 20.17 24.13 -19.52
C PRO A 103 19.48 23.20 -18.51
N LYS A 104 19.66 23.52 -17.22
CA LYS A 104 18.96 22.83 -16.13
C LYS A 104 17.46 23.04 -16.24
N GLU A 105 16.71 21.98 -16.00
CA GLU A 105 15.26 22.00 -15.95
C GLU A 105 14.79 22.27 -14.51
N SER A 106 13.74 23.08 -14.35
CA SER A 106 13.14 23.34 -13.04
C SER A 106 12.35 22.14 -12.54
N MET A 107 12.20 22.00 -11.21
CA MET A 107 11.41 20.90 -10.60
C MET A 107 9.99 20.85 -11.15
N ILE A 108 9.32 22.00 -11.29
CA ILE A 108 7.94 22.09 -11.80
C ILE A 108 7.83 21.59 -13.24
N LYS A 109 8.87 21.81 -14.05
CA LYS A 109 8.87 21.34 -15.43
C LYS A 109 9.20 19.85 -15.51
N TYR A 110 10.09 19.38 -14.62
CA TYR A 110 10.48 17.98 -14.54
C TYR A 110 9.36 17.06 -14.02
N ILE A 111 8.53 17.49 -13.05
CA ILE A 111 7.38 16.67 -12.60
C ILE A 111 6.34 16.46 -13.71
N CYS A 112 6.27 17.36 -14.69
CA CYS A 112 5.43 17.20 -15.88
C CYS A 112 6.14 16.47 -17.03
N ASN A 113 7.39 16.06 -16.85
CA ASN A 113 8.18 15.36 -17.85
C ASN A 113 7.77 13.88 -17.92
N ALA A 114 7.64 13.36 -19.13
CA ALA A 114 7.25 11.96 -19.36
C ALA A 114 8.27 10.97 -18.76
N ASN A 115 9.55 11.33 -18.68
CA ASN A 115 10.60 10.44 -18.15
C ASN A 115 10.36 10.09 -16.68
N PHE A 116 10.02 11.09 -15.85
CA PHE A 116 9.73 10.86 -14.43
C PHE A 116 8.55 9.90 -14.24
N TRP A 117 7.47 10.11 -15.01
CA TRP A 117 6.30 9.24 -14.96
C TRP A 117 6.56 7.87 -15.56
N PHE A 118 7.43 7.76 -16.55
CA PHE A 118 7.83 6.48 -17.11
C PHE A 118 8.57 5.64 -16.07
N GLU A 119 9.58 6.20 -15.39
CA GLU A 119 10.29 5.56 -14.28
C GLU A 119 9.29 5.13 -13.18
N THR A 120 8.44 6.07 -12.74
CA THR A 120 7.42 5.82 -11.70
C THR A 120 6.43 4.71 -12.10
N PHE A 121 5.87 4.77 -13.31
CA PHE A 121 4.87 3.81 -13.77
C PHE A 121 5.44 2.43 -14.10
N GLN A 122 6.71 2.34 -14.50
CA GLN A 122 7.37 1.05 -14.67
C GLN A 122 7.45 0.31 -13.33
N ASN A 123 7.81 1.02 -12.25
CA ASN A 123 7.89 0.41 -10.95
C ASN A 123 6.49 0.05 -10.40
N TRP A 124 5.53 0.95 -10.54
CA TRP A 124 4.15 0.67 -10.16
C TRP A 124 3.56 -0.51 -10.93
N GLN A 125 3.89 -0.67 -12.21
CA GLN A 125 3.42 -1.80 -13.02
C GLN A 125 3.79 -3.14 -12.38
N SER A 126 5.05 -3.33 -11.96
CA SER A 126 5.47 -4.57 -11.32
C SER A 126 4.75 -4.81 -10.00
N GLU A 127 4.56 -3.76 -9.20
CA GLU A 127 3.89 -3.90 -7.91
C GLU A 127 2.40 -4.20 -8.04
N PHE A 128 1.71 -3.50 -8.94
CA PHE A 128 0.31 -3.80 -9.26
C PHE A 128 0.15 -5.23 -9.77
N LEU A 129 1.06 -5.68 -10.65
CA LEU A 129 1.02 -7.05 -11.16
C LEU A 129 1.25 -8.07 -10.04
N SER A 130 2.21 -7.82 -9.15
CA SER A 130 2.53 -8.69 -8.01
C SER A 130 1.32 -8.81 -7.06
N VAL A 131 0.75 -7.68 -6.65
CA VAL A 131 -0.42 -7.64 -5.75
C VAL A 131 -1.66 -8.24 -6.42
N ALA A 132 -1.92 -7.94 -7.69
CA ALA A 132 -3.01 -8.56 -8.43
C ALA A 132 -2.82 -10.07 -8.56
N SER A 133 -1.59 -10.53 -8.80
CA SER A 133 -1.26 -11.96 -8.92
C SER A 133 -1.49 -12.68 -7.61
N ILE A 134 -0.96 -12.19 -6.48
CA ILE A 134 -1.16 -12.87 -5.19
C ILE A 134 -2.65 -12.89 -4.81
N VAL A 135 -3.39 -11.81 -5.03
CA VAL A 135 -4.84 -11.76 -4.78
C VAL A 135 -5.60 -12.77 -5.65
N PHE A 136 -5.32 -12.78 -6.95
CA PHE A 136 -6.01 -13.68 -7.88
C PHE A 136 -5.64 -15.14 -7.60
N LEU A 137 -4.35 -15.44 -7.45
CA LEU A 137 -3.87 -16.80 -7.26
C LEU A 137 -4.28 -17.38 -5.90
N THR A 138 -4.39 -16.57 -4.84
CA THR A 138 -4.89 -17.06 -3.53
C THR A 138 -6.37 -17.41 -3.56
N ILE A 139 -7.15 -16.82 -4.48
CA ILE A 139 -8.56 -17.18 -4.70
C ILE A 139 -8.68 -18.52 -5.44
N TYR A 140 -7.87 -18.75 -6.47
CA TYR A 140 -8.05 -19.92 -7.37
C TYR A 140 -7.11 -21.10 -7.09
N LEU A 141 -5.90 -20.84 -6.59
CA LEU A 141 -4.93 -21.89 -6.27
C LEU A 141 -5.00 -22.27 -4.79
N ARG A 142 -4.54 -23.49 -4.50
CA ARG A 142 -4.47 -24.03 -3.13
C ARG A 142 -3.07 -24.56 -2.87
N GLN A 143 -2.44 -24.10 -1.80
CA GLN A 143 -1.14 -24.57 -1.34
C GLN A 143 -1.25 -25.11 0.09
N LYS A 144 -1.10 -26.43 0.26
CA LYS A 144 -1.15 -27.09 1.58
C LYS A 144 -0.09 -26.51 2.52
N GLY A 145 -0.52 -25.99 3.67
CA GLY A 145 0.36 -25.43 4.70
C GLY A 145 0.72 -23.95 4.51
N SER A 146 0.18 -23.27 3.49
CA SER A 146 0.32 -21.82 3.35
C SER A 146 -0.74 -21.08 4.17
N PRO A 147 -0.37 -20.10 5.01
CA PRO A 147 -1.34 -19.28 5.73
C PRO A 147 -2.18 -18.39 4.80
N GLU A 148 -1.64 -18.03 3.62
CA GLU A 148 -2.29 -17.18 2.62
C GLU A 148 -3.25 -17.96 1.70
N SER A 149 -3.28 -19.30 1.82
CA SER A 149 -4.12 -20.17 0.98
C SER A 149 -5.33 -20.66 1.76
N LYS A 150 -6.46 -20.76 1.06
CA LYS A 150 -7.61 -21.53 1.59
C LYS A 150 -7.22 -22.99 1.83
N PRO A 151 -7.92 -23.69 2.74
CA PRO A 151 -7.86 -25.14 2.83
C PRO A 151 -8.11 -25.79 1.47
N VAL A 152 -7.41 -26.88 1.18
CA VAL A 152 -7.48 -27.58 -0.12
C VAL A 152 -8.86 -28.16 -0.42
N ASP A 153 -9.67 -28.37 0.62
CA ASP A 153 -11.03 -28.91 0.60
C ASP A 153 -12.12 -27.83 0.62
N ALA A 154 -11.75 -26.54 0.75
CA ALA A 154 -12.70 -25.44 0.80
C ALA A 154 -13.20 -25.05 -0.62
N PRO A 155 -14.53 -24.91 -0.83
CA PRO A 155 -15.11 -24.38 -2.06
C PRO A 155 -14.58 -22.99 -2.41
N ASP A 156 -14.49 -22.67 -3.71
CA ASP A 156 -13.97 -21.37 -4.17
C ASP A 156 -14.76 -20.16 -3.67
N MET A 157 -16.07 -20.35 -3.41
CA MET A 157 -16.97 -19.30 -2.93
C MET A 157 -17.03 -19.18 -1.41
N GLU A 158 -16.39 -20.07 -0.64
CA GLU A 158 -16.33 -19.93 0.82
C GLU A 158 -15.30 -18.86 1.21
N THR A 159 -15.75 -17.87 1.98
CA THR A 159 -14.91 -16.90 2.69
C THR A 159 -14.27 -17.55 3.92
N GLY A 160 -13.20 -16.97 4.47
CA GLY A 160 -12.40 -17.54 5.58
C GLY A 160 -13.18 -17.96 6.84
N LYS A 161 -12.49 -18.72 7.72
CA LYS A 161 -13.04 -19.24 8.98
C LYS A 161 -13.35 -18.17 10.02
#